data_AF-A0A061FGR6-F1
#
_entry.id   AF-A0A061FGR6-F1
#
_cell.length_a   1.000
_cell.length_b   1.000
_cell.length_c   1.000
_cell.angle_alpha   90.00
_cell.angle_beta   90.00
_cell.angle_gamma   90.00
#
_symmetry.space_group_name_H-M   'P 1'
#
loop_
_entity.id
_entity.type
_entity.pdbx_description
1 polymer ?
#
loop_
_entity_poly.entity_id
_entity_poly.type
_entity_poly.pdbx_seq_one_letter_code
_entity_poly.pdbx_strand_id
1 'polypeptide(L)'
;MKNVPNLKTVEHLVELEIMGLNDIIILQNKVDCVKENKAVKQYEAIRQFIKGTRAEAAPIVPISAQLNCNIDCCDYIVNSYSVKGFYLRTKDTTVRSFDVNKPAAGIDELKGGVTGRSLLKGVLKLNQIIEIRPGILMEDDDGNLGCRPIILRVVSLYDEQNKLELAVPVTNWCVRFLLCLERCLMYMEK
;
A
#
# COMPACT_ATOMS: atom_id res chain seq x y z
N MET A 1 -29.92 12.40 -4.66
CA MET A 1 -28.92 12.03 -3.63
C MET A 1 -28.79 10.51 -3.68
N LYS A 2 -27.58 9.98 -3.92
CA LYS A 2 -27.37 8.53 -4.08
C LYS A 2 -27.82 7.79 -2.80
N ASN A 3 -28.52 6.67 -2.99
CA ASN A 3 -28.87 5.75 -1.89
C ASN A 3 -27.59 5.35 -1.15
N VAL A 4 -27.67 5.32 0.18
CA VAL A 4 -26.64 4.76 1.05
C VAL A 4 -27.12 3.36 1.44
N PRO A 5 -26.32 2.30 1.20
CA PRO A 5 -24.95 2.30 0.69
C PRO A 5 -24.88 2.48 -0.83
N ASN A 6 -23.75 3.02 -1.31
CA ASN A 6 -23.44 3.07 -2.74
C ASN A 6 -22.84 1.72 -3.18
N LEU A 7 -22.98 1.35 -4.45
CA LEU A 7 -22.49 0.07 -4.99
C LEU A 7 -20.99 -0.15 -4.69
N LYS A 8 -20.17 0.89 -4.85
CA LYS A 8 -18.74 0.84 -4.53
C LYS A 8 -18.45 0.53 -3.06
N THR A 9 -19.32 0.97 -2.15
CA THR A 9 -19.16 0.69 -0.71
C THR A 9 -19.40 -0.78 -0.43
N VAL A 10 -20.29 -1.43 -1.19
CA VAL A 10 -20.52 -2.88 -1.10
C VAL A 10 -19.31 -3.63 -1.64
N GLU A 11 -18.82 -3.27 -2.83
CA GLU A 11 -17.65 -3.90 -3.45
C GLU A 11 -16.43 -3.86 -2.53
N HIS A 12 -16.09 -2.68 -1.99
CA HIS A 12 -14.97 -2.55 -1.07
C HIS A 12 -15.16 -3.36 0.21
N LEU A 13 -16.38 -3.45 0.75
CA LEU A 13 -16.62 -4.23 1.97
C LEU A 13 -16.44 -5.73 1.72
N VAL A 14 -16.87 -6.24 0.57
CA VAL A 14 -16.64 -7.63 0.15
C VAL A 14 -15.13 -7.90 -0.04
N GLU A 15 -14.40 -6.98 -0.66
CA GLU A 15 -12.94 -7.10 -0.80
C GLU A 15 -12.24 -7.20 0.57
N LEU A 16 -12.61 -6.34 1.52
CA LEU A 16 -12.07 -6.37 2.89
C LEU A 16 -12.37 -7.70 3.59
N GLU A 17 -13.56 -8.25 3.36
CA GLU A 17 -13.98 -9.53 3.92
C GLU A 17 -13.18 -10.70 3.34
N ILE A 18 -12.91 -10.70 2.04
CA ILE A 18 -12.02 -11.68 1.38
C ILE A 18 -10.59 -11.56 1.90
N MET A 19 -10.09 -10.33 2.09
CA MET A 19 -8.72 -10.07 2.55
C MET A 19 -8.47 -10.43 4.02
N GLY A 20 -9.52 -10.66 4.82
CA GLY A 20 -9.35 -11.04 6.22
C GLY A 20 -8.99 -9.89 7.15
N LEU A 21 -9.28 -8.65 6.77
CA LEU A 21 -8.98 -7.47 7.58
C LEU A 21 -10.07 -7.26 8.64
N ASN A 22 -9.67 -7.25 9.91
CA ASN A 22 -10.58 -7.07 11.05
C ASN A 22 -10.58 -5.63 11.58
N ASP A 23 -9.46 -4.92 11.41
CA ASP A 23 -9.29 -3.55 11.91
C ASP A 23 -9.88 -2.56 10.90
N ILE A 24 -11.19 -2.35 10.97
CA ILE A 24 -11.94 -1.46 10.06
C ILE A 24 -12.45 -0.26 10.84
N ILE A 25 -12.26 0.94 10.27
CA ILE A 25 -12.83 2.20 10.76
C ILE A 25 -13.67 2.79 9.63
N ILE A 26 -14.91 3.18 9.92
CA ILE A 26 -15.83 3.73 8.93
C ILE A 26 -15.91 5.24 9.12
N LEU A 27 -15.62 5.99 8.05
CA LEU A 27 -15.64 7.45 8.09
C LEU A 27 -16.87 7.98 7.34
N GLN A 28 -17.78 8.64 8.05
CA GLN A 28 -18.90 9.34 7.45
C GLN A 28 -18.44 10.75 7.04
N ASN A 29 -17.92 10.86 5.83
CA ASN A 29 -17.40 12.13 5.31
C ASN A 29 -18.51 13.05 4.77
N LYS A 30 -18.23 14.36 4.68
CA LYS A 30 -19.10 15.43 4.19
C LYS A 30 -20.33 15.70 5.07
N VAL A 31 -20.18 15.56 6.39
CA VAL A 31 -21.27 15.89 7.34
C VAL A 31 -21.65 17.37 7.32
N ASP A 32 -20.72 18.24 6.93
CA ASP A 32 -20.93 19.68 6.72
C ASP A 32 -21.98 20.00 5.65
N CYS A 33 -22.14 19.11 4.66
CA CYS A 33 -23.07 19.30 3.54
C CYS A 33 -24.48 18.76 3.83
N VAL A 34 -24.74 18.19 5.01
CA VAL A 34 -26.03 17.54 5.34
C VAL A 34 -26.60 18.06 6.65
N LYS A 35 -27.94 18.18 6.71
CA LYS A 35 -28.64 18.50 7.95
C LYS A 35 -28.56 17.32 8.92
N GLU A 36 -28.59 17.62 10.22
CA GLU A 36 -28.49 16.64 11.33
C GLU A 36 -29.42 15.43 11.15
N ASN A 37 -30.72 15.67 10.93
CA ASN A 37 -31.71 14.60 10.70
C ASN A 37 -31.33 13.63 9.57
N LYS A 38 -30.62 14.12 8.55
CA LYS A 38 -30.17 13.30 7.43
C LYS A 38 -28.87 12.56 7.77
N ALA A 39 -27.98 13.18 8.54
CA ALA A 39 -26.77 12.55 9.02
C ALA A 39 -27.07 11.36 9.94
N VAL A 40 -28.05 11.50 10.84
CA VAL A 40 -28.51 10.42 11.74
C VAL A 40 -29.12 9.27 10.95
N LYS A 41 -30.03 9.54 10.00
CA LYS A 41 -30.59 8.49 9.13
C LYS A 41 -29.52 7.75 8.33
N GLN A 42 -28.49 8.47 7.87
CA GLN A 42 -27.36 7.85 7.17
C GLN A 42 -26.54 6.96 8.11
N TYR A 43 -26.30 7.40 9.35
CA TYR A 43 -25.63 6.59 10.37
C TYR A 43 -26.39 5.29 10.64
N GLU A 44 -27.71 5.35 10.82
CA GLU A 44 -28.56 4.17 11.00
C GLU A 44 -28.50 3.22 9.80
N ALA A 45 -28.56 3.76 8.58
CA ALA A 45 -28.44 2.97 7.36
C ALA A 45 -27.07 2.26 7.26
N ILE A 46 -25.99 2.94 7.62
CA ILE A 46 -24.65 2.34 7.68
C ILE A 46 -24.62 1.23 8.73
N ARG A 47 -25.18 1.46 9.92
CA ARG A 47 -25.22 0.47 11.00
C ARG A 47 -26.01 -0.80 10.62
N GLN A 48 -27.11 -0.63 9.90
CA GLN A 48 -27.89 -1.74 9.36
C GLN A 48 -27.13 -2.49 8.27
N PHE A 49 -26.40 -1.77 7.41
CA PHE A 49 -25.62 -2.35 6.33
C PHE A 49 -24.45 -3.22 6.81
N ILE A 50 -23.74 -2.79 7.85
CA ILE A 50 -22.58 -3.52 8.37
C ILE A 50 -22.97 -4.68 9.32
N LYS A 51 -24.25 -4.78 9.70
CA LYS A 51 -24.74 -5.81 10.62
C LYS A 51 -24.52 -7.20 10.02
N GLY A 52 -23.87 -8.10 10.75
CA GLY A 52 -23.55 -9.46 10.27
C GLY A 52 -22.31 -9.54 9.38
N THR A 53 -21.58 -8.44 9.16
CA THR A 53 -20.30 -8.43 8.46
C THR A 53 -19.14 -8.33 9.46
N ARG A 54 -17.90 -8.56 9.03
CA ARG A 54 -16.71 -8.30 9.86
C ARG A 54 -16.58 -6.86 10.35
N ALA A 55 -17.26 -5.91 9.71
CA ALA A 55 -17.26 -4.50 10.10
C ALA A 55 -18.34 -4.14 11.14
N GLU A 56 -19.10 -5.09 11.70
CA GLU A 56 -20.19 -4.80 12.65
C GLU A 56 -19.73 -4.04 13.91
N ALA A 57 -18.53 -4.37 14.41
CA ALA A 57 -17.90 -3.72 15.55
C ALA A 57 -17.09 -2.46 15.19
N ALA A 58 -17.02 -2.09 13.90
CA ALA A 58 -16.22 -0.96 13.45
C ALA A 58 -16.77 0.37 14.00
N PRO A 59 -15.92 1.26 14.53
CA PRO A 59 -16.34 2.61 14.90
C PRO A 59 -16.70 3.41 13.64
N ILE A 60 -17.83 4.14 13.71
CA ILE A 60 -18.28 5.06 12.67
C ILE A 60 -18.00 6.49 13.14
N VAL A 61 -17.09 7.19 12.46
CA VAL A 61 -16.65 8.54 12.84
C VAL A 61 -17.18 9.55 11.82
N PRO A 62 -18.01 10.53 12.23
CA PRO A 62 -18.42 11.62 11.37
C PRO A 62 -17.26 12.60 11.18
N ILE A 63 -16.90 12.91 9.94
CA ILE A 63 -15.79 13.82 9.63
C ILE A 63 -16.17 14.83 8.55
N SER A 64 -15.54 15.99 8.58
CA SER A 64 -15.52 16.91 7.44
C SER A 64 -14.08 17.10 6.99
N ALA A 65 -13.68 16.36 5.96
CA ALA A 65 -12.34 16.47 5.40
C ALA A 65 -12.08 17.86 4.77
N GLN A 66 -13.13 18.57 4.33
CA GLN A 66 -12.98 19.89 3.72
C GLN A 66 -12.73 20.99 4.77
N LEU A 67 -13.38 20.88 5.94
CA LEU A 67 -13.22 21.83 7.03
C LEU A 67 -12.19 21.38 8.08
N ASN A 68 -11.50 20.27 7.82
CA ASN A 68 -10.59 19.60 8.76
C ASN A 68 -11.22 19.33 10.14
N CYS A 69 -12.53 19.05 10.18
CA CYS A 69 -13.21 18.74 11.44
C CYS A 69 -13.13 17.25 11.75
N ASN A 70 -12.81 16.95 13.01
CA ASN A 70 -12.83 15.60 13.60
C ASN A 70 -11.79 14.63 13.01
N ILE A 71 -10.77 15.16 12.32
CA ILE A 71 -9.63 14.38 11.81
C ILE A 71 -8.76 13.89 12.97
N ASP A 72 -8.55 14.72 14.00
CA ASP A 72 -7.76 14.38 15.19
C ASP A 72 -8.29 13.13 15.92
N CYS A 73 -9.61 12.91 15.89
CA CYS A 73 -10.22 11.71 16.45
C CYS A 73 -9.87 10.45 15.66
N CYS A 74 -9.72 10.55 14.33
CA CYS A 74 -9.25 9.43 13.52
C CYS A 74 -7.80 9.08 13.88
N ASP A 75 -6.95 10.08 14.07
CA ASP A 75 -5.55 9.86 14.46
C ASP A 75 -5.46 9.18 15.82
N TYR A 76 -6.27 9.62 16.79
CA TYR A 76 -6.33 8.97 18.10
C TYR A 76 -6.74 7.49 18.00
N ILE A 77 -7.77 7.20 17.20
CA ILE A 77 -8.25 5.84 16.98
C ILE A 77 -7.17 4.98 16.33
N VAL A 78 -6.52 5.47 15.27
CA VAL A 78 -5.44 4.74 14.58
C VAL A 78 -4.26 4.45 15.51
N ASN A 79 -3.88 5.41 16.35
CA ASN A 79 -2.79 5.25 17.32
C ASN A 79 -3.11 4.24 18.44
N SER A 80 -4.39 3.92 18.68
CA SER A 80 -4.80 2.92 19.67
C SER A 80 -4.62 1.47 19.21
N TYR A 81 -4.52 1.23 17.89
CA TYR A 81 -4.30 -0.11 17.36
C TYR A 81 -2.83 -0.51 17.51
N SER A 82 -2.57 -1.56 18.30
CA SER A 82 -1.22 -2.03 18.59
C SER A 82 -0.48 -2.57 17.36
N VAL A 83 0.78 -2.16 17.24
CA VAL A 83 1.70 -2.56 16.19
C VAL A 83 2.15 -4.01 16.41
N LYS A 84 1.81 -4.93 15.50
CA LYS A 84 2.31 -6.32 15.57
C LYS A 84 3.77 -6.40 15.11
N GLY A 85 4.59 -7.15 15.86
CA GLY A 85 6.05 -7.19 15.76
C GLY A 85 6.63 -7.67 14.42
N PHE A 86 7.91 -7.32 14.21
CA PHE A 86 8.54 -7.15 12.90
C PHE A 86 9.54 -8.23 12.47
N TYR A 87 9.66 -9.32 13.22
CA TYR A 87 10.77 -10.28 13.09
C TYR A 87 10.50 -11.44 12.12
N LEU A 88 10.13 -11.15 10.87
CA LEU A 88 9.91 -12.18 9.84
C LEU A 88 10.76 -11.95 8.60
N ARG A 89 10.98 -12.99 7.79
CA ARG A 89 11.71 -12.89 6.52
C ARG A 89 11.08 -11.82 5.63
N THR A 90 11.94 -11.00 5.03
CA THR A 90 11.52 -9.84 4.25
C THR A 90 10.64 -10.25 3.08
N LYS A 91 9.40 -9.76 3.04
CA LYS A 91 8.47 -9.94 1.92
C LYS A 91 7.91 -8.58 1.56
N ASP A 92 8.12 -8.17 0.32
CA ASP A 92 7.66 -6.91 -0.21
C ASP A 92 6.95 -7.09 -1.56
N THR A 93 5.88 -6.31 -1.74
CA THR A 93 5.09 -6.31 -2.98
C THR A 93 5.42 -5.04 -3.76
N THR A 94 5.71 -5.20 -5.06
CA THR A 94 5.86 -4.06 -5.96
C THR A 94 4.50 -3.50 -6.31
N VAL A 95 4.32 -2.19 -6.11
CA VAL A 95 3.05 -1.51 -6.41
C VAL A 95 3.17 -0.71 -7.70
N ARG A 96 4.31 -0.05 -7.93
CA ARG A 96 4.58 0.76 -9.14
C ARG A 96 6.06 0.77 -9.51
N SER A 97 6.36 0.88 -10.79
CA SER A 97 7.70 1.21 -11.31
C SER A 97 7.68 2.61 -11.92
N PHE A 98 8.81 3.29 -11.83
CA PHE A 98 9.03 4.63 -12.34
C PHE A 98 10.37 4.68 -13.05
N ASP A 99 10.43 5.46 -14.12
CA ASP A 99 11.68 5.94 -14.66
C ASP A 99 11.92 7.36 -14.12
N VAL A 100 13.05 7.55 -13.44
CA VAL A 100 13.45 8.85 -12.88
C VAL A 100 14.42 9.60 -13.79
N ASN A 101 14.77 9.01 -14.94
CA ASN A 101 15.65 9.63 -15.92
C ASN A 101 14.89 10.72 -16.69
N LYS A 102 15.45 11.93 -16.70
CA LYS A 102 14.89 13.03 -17.47
C LYS A 102 15.17 12.83 -18.97
N PRO A 103 14.27 13.27 -19.85
CA PRO A 103 14.57 13.32 -21.28
C PRO A 103 15.82 14.19 -21.50
N ALA A 104 16.75 13.70 -22.33
CA ALA A 104 18.07 14.29 -22.62
C ALA A 104 19.16 14.16 -21.53
N ALA A 105 18.98 13.28 -20.53
CA ALA A 105 20.08 12.90 -19.64
C ALA A 105 21.21 12.22 -20.43
N GLY A 106 22.46 12.57 -20.12
CA GLY A 106 23.64 11.90 -20.67
C GLY A 106 23.72 10.45 -20.20
N ILE A 107 24.42 9.59 -20.96
CA ILE A 107 24.58 8.16 -20.61
C ILE A 107 25.20 8.01 -19.20
N ASP A 108 26.15 8.87 -18.86
CA ASP A 108 26.85 8.86 -17.56
C ASP A 108 25.99 9.33 -16.38
N GLU A 109 24.85 9.97 -16.66
CA GLU A 109 23.91 10.47 -15.65
C GLU A 109 22.70 9.56 -15.44
N LEU A 110 22.61 8.46 -16.21
CA LEU A 110 21.51 7.51 -16.13
C LEU A 110 21.46 6.88 -14.74
N LYS A 111 20.31 7.02 -14.10
CA LYS A 111 19.99 6.37 -12.83
C LYS A 111 19.31 5.03 -13.10
N GLY A 112 19.52 4.13 -12.16
CA GLY A 112 18.86 2.83 -12.16
C GLY A 112 17.33 2.94 -12.13
N GLY A 113 16.68 1.83 -12.47
CA GLY A 113 15.23 1.74 -12.45
C GLY A 113 14.68 1.94 -11.04
N VAL A 114 13.56 2.64 -10.95
CA VAL A 114 12.95 2.98 -9.68
C VAL A 114 11.69 2.17 -9.46
N THR A 115 11.58 1.51 -8.30
CA THR A 115 10.36 0.78 -7.94
C THR A 115 9.81 1.26 -6.62
N GLY A 116 8.55 1.68 -6.60
CA GLY A 116 7.76 1.91 -5.40
C GLY A 116 7.21 0.60 -4.87
N ARG A 117 7.85 0.07 -3.83
CA ARG A 117 7.47 -1.20 -3.19
C ARG A 117 6.82 -0.96 -1.83
N SER A 118 6.16 -1.97 -1.33
CA SER A 118 5.57 -2.03 0.01
C SER A 118 6.22 -3.15 0.80
N LEU A 119 6.80 -2.84 1.96
CA LEU A 119 7.34 -3.85 2.87
C LEU A 119 6.21 -4.42 3.75
N LEU A 120 5.85 -5.70 3.56
CA LEU A 120 4.84 -6.36 4.38
C LEU A 120 5.44 -6.91 5.67
N LYS A 121 6.66 -7.46 5.59
CA LYS A 121 7.38 -8.12 6.69
C LYS A 121 8.87 -7.92 6.53
N GLY A 122 9.61 -8.03 7.63
CA GLY A 122 11.06 -8.04 7.67
C GLY A 122 11.69 -6.67 7.55
N VAL A 123 12.96 -6.63 7.18
CA VAL A 123 13.73 -5.38 7.13
C VAL A 123 14.52 -5.38 5.83
N LEU A 124 14.55 -4.24 5.16
CA LEU A 124 15.35 -4.04 3.96
C LEU A 124 16.47 -3.04 4.24
N LYS A 125 17.70 -3.45 3.91
CA LYS A 125 18.92 -2.65 4.12
C LYS A 125 19.47 -2.15 2.80
N LEU A 126 20.18 -1.03 2.85
CA LEU A 126 21.05 -0.61 1.74
C LEU A 126 22.05 -1.72 1.40
N ASN A 127 22.39 -1.84 0.11
CA ASN A 127 23.27 -2.86 -0.46
C ASN A 127 22.78 -4.31 -0.33
N GLN A 128 21.55 -4.54 0.15
CA GLN A 128 20.96 -5.87 0.17
C GLN A 128 20.68 -6.35 -1.26
N ILE A 129 20.92 -7.64 -1.51
CA ILE A 129 20.54 -8.30 -2.75
C ILE A 129 19.09 -8.77 -2.62
N ILE A 130 18.28 -8.45 -3.62
CA ILE A 130 16.87 -8.81 -3.69
C ILE A 130 16.58 -9.55 -4.99
N GLU A 131 15.60 -10.44 -4.96
CA GLU A 131 15.02 -11.07 -6.14
C GLU A 131 13.64 -10.49 -6.43
N ILE A 132 13.37 -10.15 -7.69
CA ILE A 132 12.03 -9.81 -8.17
C ILE A 132 11.44 -11.02 -8.88
N ARG A 133 10.29 -11.46 -8.38
CA ARG A 133 9.44 -12.51 -8.98
C ARG A 133 8.11 -11.89 -9.43
N PRO A 134 7.51 -12.34 -10.56
CA PRO A 134 7.86 -13.52 -11.35
C PRO A 134 9.13 -13.38 -12.19
N GLY A 135 9.55 -12.15 -12.50
CA GLY A 135 10.76 -11.86 -13.28
C GLY A 135 10.46 -11.68 -14.77
N ILE A 136 11.41 -12.05 -15.64
CA ILE A 136 11.26 -11.97 -17.10
C ILE A 136 10.71 -13.30 -17.61
N LEU A 137 9.60 -13.24 -18.32
CA LEU A 137 9.07 -14.37 -19.09
C LEU A 137 9.91 -14.52 -20.37
N MET A 138 10.43 -15.71 -20.60
CA MET A 138 11.14 -16.07 -21.82
C MET A 138 10.48 -17.31 -22.40
N GLU A 139 10.28 -17.32 -23.70
CA GLU A 139 9.93 -18.53 -24.43
C GLU A 139 11.23 -19.20 -24.87
N ASP A 140 11.42 -20.46 -24.50
CA ASP A 140 12.49 -21.27 -25.07
C ASP A 140 12.11 -21.68 -26.50
N ASP A 141 13.09 -22.09 -27.31
CA ASP A 141 12.89 -22.48 -28.72
C ASP A 141 11.86 -23.61 -28.91
N ASP A 142 11.60 -24.39 -27.85
CA ASP A 142 10.59 -25.46 -27.78
C ASP A 142 9.16 -24.96 -27.43
N GLY A 143 8.94 -23.65 -27.30
CA GLY A 143 7.64 -23.06 -26.98
C GLY A 143 7.26 -23.12 -25.49
N ASN A 144 8.19 -23.47 -24.60
CA ASN A 144 7.97 -23.49 -23.16
C ASN A 144 8.21 -22.11 -22.55
N LEU A 145 7.27 -21.65 -21.70
CA LEU A 145 7.39 -20.39 -20.95
C LEU A 145 8.24 -20.58 -19.69
N GLY A 146 9.50 -20.14 -19.75
CA GLY A 146 10.40 -20.04 -18.60
C GLY A 146 10.28 -18.68 -17.89
N CYS A 147 10.23 -18.69 -16.55
CA CYS A 147 10.34 -17.47 -15.74
C CYS A 147 11.75 -17.35 -15.16
N ARG A 148 12.50 -16.31 -15.53
CA ARG A 148 13.80 -16.02 -14.90
C ARG A 148 13.67 -14.86 -13.91
N PRO A 149 13.99 -15.05 -12.61
CA PRO A 149 13.91 -13.99 -11.61
C PRO A 149 14.95 -12.90 -11.88
N ILE A 150 14.64 -11.66 -11.55
CA ILE A 150 15.57 -10.53 -11.71
C ILE A 150 16.28 -10.30 -10.37
N ILE A 151 17.60 -10.48 -10.34
CA ILE A 151 18.44 -10.24 -9.16
C ILE A 151 19.01 -8.82 -9.22
N LEU A 152 18.81 -8.06 -8.15
CA LEU A 152 19.15 -6.65 -8.09
C LEU A 152 19.75 -6.28 -6.74
N ARG A 153 20.49 -5.17 -6.71
CA ARG A 153 21.04 -4.60 -5.48
C ARG A 153 20.31 -3.31 -5.13
N VAL A 154 19.98 -3.15 -3.85
CA VAL A 154 19.41 -1.91 -3.31
C VAL A 154 20.50 -0.84 -3.22
N VAL A 155 20.40 0.21 -4.04
CA VAL A 155 21.37 1.34 -4.02
C VAL A 155 20.93 2.45 -3.06
N SER A 156 19.63 2.74 -3.03
CA SER A 156 19.06 3.78 -2.17
C SER A 156 17.63 3.44 -1.75
N LEU A 157 17.22 3.99 -0.61
CA LEU A 157 15.87 3.90 -0.05
C LEU A 157 15.39 5.31 0.29
N TYR A 158 14.16 5.62 -0.08
CA TYR A 158 13.51 6.90 0.21
C TYR A 158 12.11 6.67 0.75
N ASP A 159 11.71 7.39 1.78
CA ASP A 159 10.32 7.54 2.19
C ASP A 159 9.90 8.98 1.94
N GLU A 160 9.08 9.18 0.91
CA GLU A 160 8.77 10.48 0.32
C GLU A 160 10.01 11.28 -0.06
N GLN A 161 10.41 12.26 0.76
CA GLN A 161 11.59 13.11 0.56
C GLN A 161 12.76 12.69 1.45
N ASN A 162 12.54 11.78 2.40
CA ASN A 162 13.52 11.39 3.40
C ASN A 162 14.36 10.21 2.90
N LYS A 163 15.68 10.35 2.95
CA LYS A 163 16.60 9.26 2.66
C LYS A 163 16.65 8.31 3.85
N LEU A 164 16.47 7.01 3.61
CA LEU A 164 16.52 5.97 4.62
C LEU A 164 17.76 5.08 4.46
N GLU A 165 18.33 4.65 5.58
CA GLU A 165 19.36 3.58 5.61
C GLU A 165 18.74 2.19 5.75
N LEU A 166 17.55 2.15 6.35
CA LEU A 166 16.80 0.97 6.70
C LEU A 166 15.32 1.21 6.41
N ALA A 167 14.70 0.32 5.63
CA ALA A 167 13.25 0.28 5.54
C ALA A 167 12.74 -0.81 6.48
N VAL A 168 11.95 -0.39 7.47
CA VAL A 168 11.21 -1.26 8.38
C VAL A 168 9.72 -1.09 8.09
N PRO A 169 8.91 -2.15 8.10
CA PRO A 169 7.47 -2.02 8.01
C PRO A 169 7.01 -1.21 9.22
N VAL A 170 6.25 -0.15 8.99
CA VAL A 170 5.62 0.62 10.06
C VAL A 170 4.14 0.25 10.04
N THR A 171 3.62 -0.31 11.14
CA THR A 171 2.17 -0.36 11.45
C THR A 171 1.21 -0.71 10.31
N ASN A 172 1.17 -1.93 9.74
CA ASN A 172 0.23 -2.25 8.63
C ASN A 172 0.33 -1.32 7.38
N TRP A 173 1.20 -0.31 7.38
CA TRP A 173 1.43 0.60 6.28
C TRP A 173 2.62 0.11 5.47
N CYS A 174 2.35 -0.02 4.19
CA CYS A 174 3.33 -0.20 3.15
C CYS A 174 4.32 0.97 3.16
N VAL A 175 5.56 0.80 3.67
CA VAL A 175 6.61 1.81 3.39
C VAL A 175 6.79 1.83 1.89
N ARG A 176 6.42 2.94 1.26
CA ARG A 176 6.61 3.17 -0.18
C ARG A 176 8.04 3.62 -0.38
N PHE A 177 8.94 2.66 -0.50
CA PHE A 177 10.32 2.99 -0.75
C PHE A 177 10.64 2.93 -2.24
N LEU A 178 11.45 3.90 -2.63
CA LEU A 178 11.93 4.10 -3.98
C LEU A 178 13.28 3.38 -4.10
N LEU A 179 13.26 2.19 -4.69
CA LEU A 179 14.47 1.41 -4.92
C LEU A 179 15.19 1.91 -6.17
N CYS A 180 16.38 2.48 -6.04
CA CYS A 180 17.28 2.58 -7.18
C CYS A 180 18.02 1.24 -7.35
N LEU A 181 17.90 0.66 -8.54
CA LEU A 181 18.39 -0.68 -8.83
C LEU A 181 19.54 -0.61 -9.83
N GLU A 182 20.71 -1.10 -9.41
CA GLU A 182 21.75 -1.51 -10.37
C GLU A 182 21.54 -2.97 -10.74
N ARG A 183 21.64 -3.25 -12.05
CA ARG A 183 21.57 -4.61 -12.57
C ARG A 183 22.81 -5.36 -12.07
N CYS A 184 22.64 -6.35 -11.20
CA CYS A 184 23.71 -7.32 -10.95
C CYS A 184 23.88 -8.14 -12.23
N LEU A 185 24.93 -7.87 -13.01
CA LEU A 185 25.43 -8.70 -14.11
C LEU A 185 26.02 -10.02 -13.56
N MET A 186 25.24 -10.81 -12.81
CA MET A 186 25.66 -12.13 -12.33
C MET A 186 25.05 -13.28 -13.15
N TYR A 187 24.67 -13.03 -14.41
CA TYR A 187 24.17 -14.07 -15.32
C TYR A 187 24.72 -13.90 -16.75
N MET A 188 26.03 -13.69 -16.87
CA MET A 188 26.78 -13.94 -18.11
C MET A 188 27.68 -15.18 -18.01
N GLU A 189 27.53 -16.00 -16.96
CA GLU A 189 28.22 -17.29 -16.85
C GLU A 189 27.26 -18.38 -16.34
N LYS A 190 26.58 -19.01 -17.30
CA LYS A 190 26.54 -20.47 -17.48
C LYS A 190 25.79 -20.82 -18.75
#